data_AF-A0A966E1R2-F1
#
_entry.id   AF-A0A966E1R2-F1
#
_cell.length_a   1.000
_cell.length_b   1.000
_cell.length_c   1.000
_cell.angle_alpha   90.00
_cell.angle_beta   90.00
_cell.angle_gamma   90.00
#
_symmetry.space_group_name_H-M   'P 1'
#
loop_
_entity.id
_entity.type
_entity.pdbx_description
1 polymer ?
#
loop_
_entity_poly.entity_id
_entity_poly.type
_entity_poly.pdbx_seq_one_letter_code
_entity_poly.pdbx_strand_id
1 'polypeptide(L)'
;MDANASQQLPSSWGKLKIASTVLGTVLIPLVIAYASNEYTSAIKQNEIGQRYVELAVGILSKPPTDSTMHTRAWAVKVVDHYSGVQMSVDAQNELIDEQLEAINSAVNAALEVIKKVQKVQ
;
A
#
# COMPACT_ATOMS: atom_id res chain seq x y z
N MET A 1 -43.20 6.77 -53.02
CA MET A 1 -42.04 7.14 -52.19
C MET A 1 -42.34 6.57 -50.82
N ASP A 2 -42.18 5.26 -50.74
CA ASP A 2 -42.70 4.41 -49.67
C ASP A 2 -41.50 3.86 -48.94
N ALA A 3 -41.22 4.37 -47.74
CA ALA A 3 -40.47 3.68 -46.70
C ALA A 3 -40.29 4.61 -45.50
N ASN A 4 -41.40 4.98 -44.84
CA ASN A 4 -41.31 5.34 -43.43
C ASN A 4 -41.98 4.22 -42.63
N ALA A 5 -41.33 3.05 -42.67
CA ALA A 5 -41.62 1.92 -41.81
C ALA A 5 -41.30 2.35 -40.37
N SER A 6 -42.24 3.05 -39.75
CA SER A 6 -42.31 3.23 -38.32
C SER A 6 -42.52 1.85 -37.71
N GLN A 7 -41.42 1.13 -37.51
CA GLN A 7 -41.36 -0.10 -36.73
C GLN A 7 -41.72 0.25 -35.27
N GLN A 8 -43.01 0.39 -35.01
CA GLN A 8 -43.57 0.41 -33.67
C GLN A 8 -43.40 -0.98 -33.10
N LEU A 9 -42.39 -1.16 -32.26
CA LEU A 9 -42.17 -2.40 -31.51
C LEU A 9 -43.47 -2.77 -30.77
N PRO A 10 -43.86 -4.06 -30.71
CA PRO A 10 -45.04 -4.46 -29.96
C PRO A 10 -44.96 -3.94 -28.53
N SER A 11 -46.08 -3.48 -27.97
CA SER A 11 -46.19 -2.83 -26.64
C SER A 11 -45.31 -3.47 -25.54
N SER A 12 -45.22 -4.81 -25.49
CA SER A 12 -44.38 -5.55 -24.54
C SER A 12 -42.87 -5.41 -24.79
N TRP A 13 -42.42 -5.36 -26.04
CA TRP A 13 -41.01 -5.14 -26.42
C TRP A 13 -40.58 -3.70 -26.15
N GLY A 14 -41.48 -2.73 -26.35
CA GLY A 14 -41.24 -1.34 -25.95
C GLY A 14 -41.02 -1.20 -24.45
N LYS A 15 -41.85 -1.86 -23.63
CA LYS A 15 -41.72 -1.86 -22.16
C LYS A 15 -40.42 -2.51 -21.69
N LEU A 16 -40.01 -3.63 -22.28
CA LEU A 16 -38.72 -4.28 -22.00
C LEU A 16 -37.53 -3.38 -22.31
N LYS A 17 -37.55 -2.69 -23.46
CA LYS A 17 -36.50 -1.77 -23.87
C LYS A 17 -36.37 -0.57 -22.91
N ILE A 18 -37.49 -0.05 -22.43
CA ILE A 18 -37.49 1.04 -21.44
C ILE A 18 -36.98 0.52 -20.09
N ALA A 19 -37.46 -0.64 -19.64
CA ALA A 19 -37.03 -1.25 -18.38
C ALA A 19 -35.52 -1.54 -18.38
N SER A 20 -34.97 -2.09 -19.47
CA SER A 20 -33.53 -2.36 -19.59
C SER A 20 -32.71 -1.09 -19.61
N THR A 21 -33.23 -0.01 -20.21
CA THR A 21 -32.55 1.29 -20.24
C THR A 21 -32.48 1.90 -18.84
N VAL A 22 -33.61 1.94 -18.12
CA VAL A 22 -33.68 2.44 -16.75
C VAL A 22 -32.80 1.61 -15.80
N LEU A 23 -32.86 0.28 -15.93
CA LEU A 23 -31.99 -0.63 -15.19
C LEU A 23 -30.51 -0.35 -15.49
N GLY A 24 -30.13 -0.16 -16.76
CA GLY A 24 -28.77 0.18 -17.15
C GLY A 24 -28.28 1.50 -16.54
N THR A 25 -29.12 2.54 -16.56
CA THR A 25 -28.80 3.87 -15.99
C THR A 25 -28.53 3.81 -14.49
N VAL A 26 -29.17 2.89 -13.76
CA VAL A 26 -29.00 2.75 -12.31
C VAL A 26 -27.91 1.72 -11.96
N LEU A 27 -27.85 0.60 -12.68
CA LEU A 27 -26.91 -0.48 -12.42
C LEU A 27 -25.47 -0.10 -12.75
N ILE A 28 -25.22 0.65 -13.83
CA ILE A 28 -23.86 1.02 -14.21
C ILE A 28 -23.18 1.85 -13.10
N PRO A 29 -23.78 2.94 -12.57
CA PRO A 29 -23.20 3.68 -11.43
C PRO A 29 -23.03 2.82 -10.17
N LEU A 30 -23.96 1.91 -9.87
CA LEU A 30 -23.87 1.01 -8.71
C LEU A 30 -22.67 0.07 -8.81
N VAL A 31 -22.47 -0.55 -9.97
CA VAL A 31 -21.32 -1.44 -10.21
C VAL A 31 -20.00 -0.68 -10.11
N ILE A 32 -19.94 0.52 -10.72
CA ILE A 32 -18.74 1.37 -10.63
C ILE A 32 -18.47 1.76 -9.17
N ALA A 33 -19.48 2.17 -8.42
CA ALA A 33 -19.32 2.54 -7.02
C ALA A 33 -18.82 1.37 -6.16
N TYR A 34 -19.40 0.18 -6.36
CA TYR A 34 -18.99 -1.03 -5.66
C TYR A 34 -17.54 -1.42 -5.99
N ALA A 35 -17.21 -1.54 -7.28
CA ALA A 35 -15.86 -1.89 -7.73
C ALA A 35 -14.81 -0.86 -7.30
N SER A 36 -15.17 0.43 -7.32
CA SER A 36 -14.29 1.51 -6.86
C SER A 36 -14.02 1.45 -5.36
N ASN A 37 -15.01 1.07 -4.56
CA ASN A 37 -14.85 0.94 -3.11
C ASN A 37 -13.89 -0.19 -2.74
N GLU A 38 -14.02 -1.35 -3.40
CA GLU A 38 -13.11 -2.49 -3.21
C GLU A 38 -11.68 -2.14 -3.61
N TYR A 39 -11.49 -1.56 -4.81
CA TYR A 39 -10.18 -1.17 -5.30
C TYR A 39 -9.50 -0.12 -4.41
N THR A 40 -10.27 0.90 -3.98
CA THR A 40 -9.78 1.95 -3.09
C THR A 40 -9.40 1.39 -1.72
N SER A 41 -10.17 0.43 -1.20
CA SER A 41 -9.88 -0.20 0.10
C SER A 41 -8.57 -0.99 0.06
N ALA A 42 -8.32 -1.76 -1.00
CA ALA A 42 -7.08 -2.51 -1.17
C ALA A 42 -5.85 -1.60 -1.28
N ILE A 43 -5.93 -0.53 -2.08
CA ILE A 43 -4.83 0.45 -2.20
C ILE A 43 -4.57 1.13 -0.86
N LYS A 44 -5.63 1.58 -0.18
CA LYS A 44 -5.52 2.31 1.08
C LYS A 44 -4.89 1.45 2.17
N GLN A 45 -5.20 0.16 2.24
CA GLN A 45 -4.58 -0.75 3.20
C GLN A 45 -3.08 -0.89 2.97
N ASN A 46 -2.63 -1.04 1.72
CA ASN A 46 -1.21 -1.12 1.38
C ASN A 46 -0.47 0.19 1.70
N GLU A 47 -1.06 1.33 1.38
CA GLU A 47 -0.47 2.64 1.66
C GLU A 47 -0.32 2.89 3.17
N ILE A 48 -1.34 2.55 3.95
CA ILE A 48 -1.28 2.63 5.42
C ILE A 48 -0.18 1.71 5.98
N GLY A 49 -0.07 0.49 5.45
CA GLY A 49 0.99 -0.45 5.84
C GLY A 49 2.39 0.11 5.58
N GLN A 50 2.64 0.63 4.37
CA GLN A 50 3.92 1.27 4.03
C GLN A 50 4.27 2.43 4.97
N ARG A 51 3.31 3.32 5.26
CA ARG A 51 3.50 4.45 6.19
C ARG A 51 3.83 3.97 7.61
N TYR A 52 3.19 2.90 8.09
CA TYR A 52 3.53 2.33 9.40
C TYR A 52 4.92 1.72 9.42
N VAL A 53 5.33 1.01 8.36
CA VAL A 53 6.69 0.46 8.25
C VAL A 53 7.72 1.59 8.21
N GLU A 54 7.48 2.66 7.45
CA GLU A 54 8.36 3.84 7.42
C GLU A 54 8.52 4.48 8.80
N LEU A 55 7.42 4.65 9.55
CA LEU A 55 7.45 5.17 10.92
C LEU A 55 8.22 4.24 11.86
N ALA A 56 7.99 2.93 11.76
CA ALA A 56 8.69 1.93 12.55
C ALA A 56 10.20 1.92 12.26
N VAL A 57 10.60 1.92 10.99
CA VAL A 57 12.01 2.05 10.59
C VAL A 57 12.61 3.36 11.11
N GLY A 58 11.87 4.46 11.05
CA GLY A 58 12.30 5.76 11.60
C GLY A 58 12.52 5.76 13.12
N ILE A 59 11.79 4.91 13.87
CA ILE A 59 12.00 4.68 15.30
C ILE A 59 13.23 3.78 15.53
N LEU A 60 13.33 2.68 14.80
CA LEU A 60 14.42 1.70 14.93
C LEU A 60 15.78 2.24 14.47
N SER A 61 15.79 3.24 13.59
CA SER A 61 16.99 3.94 13.12
C SER A 61 17.56 4.93 14.14
N LYS A 62 16.82 5.25 15.21
CA LYS A 62 17.31 6.11 16.30
C LYS A 62 18.02 5.26 17.36
N PRO A 63 18.98 5.83 18.10
CA PRO A 63 19.61 5.13 19.21
C PRO A 63 18.58 4.64 20.23
N PRO A 64 18.71 3.40 20.74
CA PRO A 64 17.84 2.89 21.80
C PRO A 64 18.07 3.70 23.09
N THR A 65 16.97 3.99 23.80
CA THR A 65 16.98 4.62 25.12
C THR A 65 15.96 3.92 26.02
N ASP A 66 16.17 3.98 27.34
CA ASP A 66 15.23 3.38 28.31
C ASP A 66 13.79 3.89 28.13
N SER A 67 13.64 5.16 27.74
CA SER A 67 12.33 5.80 27.48
C SER A 67 11.68 5.38 26.16
N THR A 68 12.41 4.77 25.22
CA THR A 68 11.92 4.40 23.89
C THR A 68 11.70 2.90 23.71
N MET A 69 12.04 2.08 24.70
CA MET A 69 11.91 0.61 24.64
C MET A 69 10.51 0.13 24.22
N HIS A 70 9.45 0.71 24.80
CA HIS A 70 8.08 0.33 24.43
C HIS A 70 7.73 0.69 22.98
N THR A 71 8.20 1.85 22.52
CA THR A 71 7.96 2.33 21.15
C THR A 71 8.78 1.54 20.13
N ARG A 72 9.99 1.10 20.50
CA ARG A 72 10.82 0.20 19.67
C ARG A 72 10.21 -1.20 19.59
N ALA A 73 9.73 -1.76 20.70
CA ALA A 73 9.01 -3.03 20.69
C ALA A 73 7.74 -2.99 19.81
N TRP A 74 7.03 -1.87 19.81
CA TRP A 74 5.94 -1.64 18.85
C TRP A 74 6.45 -1.60 17.41
N ALA A 75 7.53 -0.87 17.14
CA ALA A 75 8.11 -0.75 15.80
C ALA A 75 8.55 -2.10 15.24
N VAL A 76 9.18 -2.96 16.05
CA VAL A 76 9.55 -4.32 15.65
C VAL A 76 8.31 -5.14 15.27
N LYS A 77 7.24 -5.09 16.06
CA LYS A 77 5.98 -5.79 15.74
C LYS A 77 5.34 -5.30 14.44
N VAL A 78 5.44 -4.00 14.15
CA VAL A 78 4.94 -3.43 12.89
C VAL A 78 5.75 -3.96 11.71
N VAL A 79 7.08 -3.95 11.80
CA VAL A 79 7.94 -4.50 10.74
C VAL A 79 7.67 -5.98 10.52
N ASP A 80 7.62 -6.78 11.60
CA ASP A 80 7.30 -8.21 11.54
C ASP A 80 5.96 -8.48 10.86
N HIS A 81 4.90 -7.75 11.23
CA HIS A 81 3.56 -7.89 10.66
C HIS A 81 3.51 -7.65 9.14
N TYR A 82 4.25 -6.65 8.64
CA TYR A 82 4.24 -6.26 7.22
C TYR A 82 5.38 -6.88 6.39
N SER A 83 6.33 -7.59 7.00
CA SER A 83 7.52 -8.15 6.32
C SER A 83 7.22 -9.30 5.35
N GLY A 84 6.05 -9.94 5.46
CA GLY A 84 5.69 -11.14 4.70
C GLY A 84 6.42 -12.41 5.13
N VAL A 85 7.42 -12.32 6.02
CA VAL A 85 8.19 -13.44 6.58
C VAL A 85 8.39 -13.20 8.07
N GLN A 86 7.87 -14.11 8.89
CA GLN A 86 7.94 -13.97 10.36
C GLN A 86 9.39 -13.87 10.83
N MET A 87 9.67 -12.84 11.63
CA MET A 87 10.96 -12.65 12.27
C MET A 87 11.15 -13.63 13.43
N SER A 88 12.35 -14.18 13.56
CA SER A 88 12.72 -14.95 14.75
C SER A 88 12.72 -14.05 15.99
N VAL A 89 12.54 -14.65 17.15
CA VAL A 89 12.57 -13.93 18.43
C VAL A 89 13.93 -13.25 18.64
N ASP A 90 15.02 -13.90 18.22
CA ASP A 90 16.37 -13.36 18.31
C ASP A 90 16.51 -12.09 17.45
N ALA A 91 16.03 -12.12 16.21
CA ALA A 91 16.06 -10.95 15.31
C ALA A 91 15.17 -9.80 15.82
N GLN A 92 14.04 -10.13 16.47
CA GLN A 92 13.20 -9.12 17.11
C GLN A 92 13.93 -8.45 18.28
N ASN A 93 14.63 -9.23 19.11
CA ASN A 93 15.40 -8.71 20.24
C ASN A 93 16.60 -7.86 19.78
N GLU A 94 17.31 -8.33 18.74
CA GLU A 94 18.41 -7.57 18.12
C GLU A 94 17.93 -6.19 17.62
N LEU A 95 16.78 -6.13 16.95
CA LEU A 95 16.20 -4.84 16.55
C LEU A 95 15.67 -4.00 17.71
N ILE A 96 15.34 -4.57 18.86
CA ILE A 96 14.95 -3.79 20.04
C ILE A 96 16.18 -3.14 20.67
N ASP A 97 17.26 -3.89 20.77
CA ASP A 97 18.46 -3.51 21.53
C ASP A 97 19.49 -2.76 20.67
N GLU A 98 19.45 -2.90 19.34
CA GLU A 98 20.41 -2.31 18.41
C GLU A 98 19.73 -1.33 17.44
N GLN A 99 20.39 -0.21 17.15
CA GLN A 99 19.93 0.69 16.09
C GLN A 99 20.14 0.05 14.71
N LEU A 100 19.26 0.31 13.75
CA LEU A 100 19.48 -0.11 12.36
C LEU A 100 20.69 0.62 11.76
N GLU A 101 21.88 0.02 11.83
CA GLU A 101 23.12 0.59 11.29
C GLU A 101 23.32 0.37 9.78
N ALA A 102 22.47 -0.45 9.15
CA ALA A 102 22.67 -0.96 7.80
C ALA A 102 22.85 0.14 6.73
N ILE A 103 22.25 1.33 6.92
CA ILE A 103 22.40 2.44 5.97
C ILE A 103 23.65 3.27 6.27
N ASN A 104 23.93 3.59 7.53
CA ASN A 104 25.07 4.42 7.90
C ASN A 104 26.40 3.69 7.75
N SER A 105 26.44 2.39 8.02
CA SER A 105 27.63 1.54 7.82
C SER A 105 28.04 1.47 6.34
N ALA A 106 27.08 1.22 5.44
CA ALA A 106 27.35 1.16 4.00
C ALA A 106 27.80 2.52 3.44
N VAL A 107 27.19 3.63 3.89
CA VAL A 107 27.61 4.99 3.51
C VAL A 107 29.00 5.31 4.03
N ASN A 108 29.32 4.97 5.28
CA ASN A 108 30.64 5.20 5.86
C ASN A 108 31.71 4.35 5.16
N ALA A 109 31.41 3.10 4.81
CA ALA A 109 32.30 2.26 4.02
C ALA A 109 32.56 2.84 2.62
N ALA A 110 31.53 3.35 1.95
CA ALA A 110 31.67 4.02 0.66
C ALA A 110 32.50 5.32 0.75
N LEU A 111 32.30 6.10 1.81
CA LEU A 111 33.06 7.33 2.07
C LEU A 111 34.55 7.04 2.33
N GLU A 112 34.86 5.97 3.06
CA GLU A 112 36.25 5.55 3.28
C GLU A 112 36.94 5.10 1.97
N VAL A 113 36.21 4.39 1.09
CA VAL A 113 36.72 4.02 -0.25
C VAL A 113 37.00 5.28 -1.08
N ILE A 114 36.08 6.25 -1.11
CA ILE A 114 36.25 7.50 -1.86
C ILE A 114 37.46 8.30 -1.35
N LYS A 115 37.60 8.45 -0.02
CA LYS A 115 38.77 9.12 0.58
C LYS A 115 40.08 8.41 0.23
N LYS A 116 40.09 7.07 0.23
CA LYS A 116 41.27 6.28 -0.11
C LYS A 116 41.68 6.45 -1.58
N VAL A 117 40.71 6.54 -2.49
CA VAL A 117 40.97 6.81 -3.92
C VAL A 117 41.52 8.23 -4.13
N GLN A 118 40.98 9.23 -3.41
CA GLN A 118 41.46 10.62 -3.51
C GLN A 118 42.84 10.85 -2.88
N LYS A 119 43.26 10.07 -1.89
CA LYS A 119 44.59 10.16 -1.26
C LYS A 119 45.73 9.52 -2.06
N VAL A 120 45.40 8.78 -3.11
CA VAL A 120 46.36 8.05 -3.96
C VAL A 120 46.64 8.79 -5.29
N GLN A 121 45.96 9.92 -5.53
CA GLN A 121 46.26 10.90 -6.58
C GLN A 121 47.09 12.05 -6.00
#